data_AF-A0A3M7M684-F1
#
_entry.id   AF-A0A3M7M684-F1
#
_cell.length_a   1.000
_cell.length_b   1.000
_cell.length_c   1.000
_cell.angle_alpha   90.00
_cell.angle_beta   90.00
_cell.angle_gamma   90.00
#
_symmetry.space_group_name_H-M   'P 1'
#
loop_
_entity.id
_entity.type
_entity.pdbx_description
1 polymer ?
#
loop_
_entity_poly.entity_id
_entity_poly.type
_entity_poly.pdbx_seq_one_letter_code
_entity_poly.pdbx_strand_id
1 'polypeptide(L)'
;MAQGANSSLEDAATIGSLLSHVTREDQIQSALSMFDAVRRKRVDQLVRETFAQGEEHHLPDGVLQQQRDERLARSMMPEFGPASEMPWTHPKIQSWVYDYHAYGEAEEAFAKNPF
;
A
#
# COMPACT_ATOMS: atom_id res chain seq x y z
N MET A 1 -5.25 6.01 7.71
CA MET A 1 -4.83 6.31 6.32
C MET A 1 -5.98 6.42 5.32
N ALA A 2 -7.22 6.04 5.69
CA ALA A 2 -8.39 6.10 4.80
C ALA A 2 -8.20 5.38 3.44
N GLN A 3 -7.36 4.33 3.41
CA GLN A 3 -7.02 3.59 2.19
C GLN A 3 -7.85 2.32 1.96
N GLY A 4 -8.80 1.99 2.84
CA GLY A 4 -9.57 0.74 2.71
C GLY A 4 -10.28 0.62 1.36
N ALA A 5 -11.06 1.64 0.98
CA ALA A 5 -11.77 1.64 -0.30
C ALA A 5 -10.81 1.67 -1.51
N ASN A 6 -9.72 2.44 -1.43
CA ASN A 6 -8.71 2.50 -2.49
C ASN A 6 -8.02 1.15 -2.68
N SER A 7 -7.67 0.46 -1.60
CA SER A 7 -7.08 -0.89 -1.65
C SER A 7 -8.03 -1.88 -2.33
N SER A 8 -9.34 -1.79 -2.08
CA SER A 8 -10.32 -2.63 -2.78
C SER A 8 -10.43 -2.30 -4.28
N LEU A 9 -10.25 -1.03 -4.68
CA LEU A 9 -10.17 -0.66 -6.09
C LEU A 9 -8.89 -1.20 -6.75
N GLU A 10 -7.75 -1.14 -6.05
CA GLU A 10 -6.50 -1.78 -6.49
C GLU A 10 -6.68 -3.30 -6.65
N ASP A 11 -7.40 -3.96 -5.73
CA ASP A 11 -7.70 -5.40 -5.81
C ASP A 11 -8.56 -5.71 -7.05
N ALA A 12 -9.63 -4.93 -7.28
CA ALA A 12 -10.51 -5.09 -8.44
C ALA A 12 -9.77 -4.89 -9.76
N ALA A 13 -8.91 -3.88 -9.85
CA ALA A 13 -8.07 -3.64 -11.03
C ALA A 13 -7.13 -4.83 -11.30
N THR A 14 -6.47 -5.35 -10.26
CA THR A 14 -5.51 -6.45 -10.36
C THR A 14 -6.18 -7.75 -10.80
N ILE A 15 -7.23 -8.18 -10.08
CA ILE A 15 -7.93 -9.43 -10.42
C ILE A 15 -8.64 -9.31 -11.77
N GLY A 16 -9.20 -8.15 -12.10
CA GLY A 16 -9.81 -7.90 -13.41
C GLY A 16 -8.82 -8.03 -14.56
N SER A 17 -7.62 -7.46 -14.42
CA SER A 17 -6.54 -7.59 -15.42
C SER A 17 -6.13 -9.06 -15.60
N LEU A 18 -5.86 -9.77 -14.50
CA LEU A 18 -5.43 -11.18 -14.57
C LEU A 18 -6.52 -12.09 -15.15
N LEU A 19 -7.78 -11.91 -14.76
CA LEU A 19 -8.89 -12.68 -15.31
C LEU A 19 -9.13 -12.38 -16.80
N SER A 20 -8.71 -11.22 -17.32
CA SER A 20 -8.82 -10.91 -18.75
C SER A 20 -7.92 -11.79 -19.63
N HIS A 21 -6.86 -12.38 -19.06
CA HIS A 21 -5.97 -13.33 -19.74
C HIS A 21 -6.47 -14.78 -19.69
N VAL A 22 -7.51 -15.08 -18.90
CA VAL A 22 -8.07 -16.42 -18.77
C VAL A 22 -8.86 -16.78 -20.03
N THR A 23 -8.45 -17.86 -20.69
CA THR A 23 -9.11 -18.42 -21.88
C THR A 23 -9.77 -19.77 -21.61
N ARG A 24 -9.40 -20.42 -20.50
CA ARG A 24 -9.91 -21.73 -20.08
C ARG A 24 -10.17 -21.77 -18.58
N GLU A 25 -11.14 -22.56 -18.15
CA GLU A 25 -11.55 -22.65 -16.75
C GLU A 25 -10.43 -23.13 -15.80
N ASP A 26 -9.53 -24.00 -16.29
CA ASP A 26 -8.39 -24.52 -15.52
C ASP A 26 -7.37 -23.43 -15.14
N GLN A 27 -7.37 -22.30 -15.85
CA GLN A 27 -6.47 -21.17 -15.60
C GLN A 27 -6.94 -20.26 -14.46
N ILE A 28 -8.21 -20.35 -14.04
CA ILE A 28 -8.79 -19.49 -13.00
C ILE A 28 -8.02 -19.61 -11.69
N GLN A 29 -7.66 -20.83 -11.28
CA GLN A 29 -6.90 -21.03 -10.04
C GLN A 29 -5.50 -20.42 -10.09
N SER A 30 -4.84 -20.46 -11.25
CA SER A 30 -3.55 -19.80 -11.45
C SER A 30 -3.69 -18.28 -11.38
N ALA A 31 -4.73 -17.71 -12.01
CA ALA A 31 -5.01 -16.28 -11.95
C ALA A 31 -5.28 -15.79 -10.52
N LEU A 32 -6.07 -16.53 -9.74
CA LEU A 32 -6.34 -16.23 -8.33
C LEU A 32 -5.09 -16.33 -7.46
N SER A 33 -4.25 -17.34 -7.71
CA SER A 33 -2.99 -17.51 -6.99
C SER A 33 -2.01 -16.36 -7.28
N MET A 34 -1.96 -15.91 -8.54
CA MET A 34 -1.16 -14.75 -8.93
C MET A 34 -1.68 -13.45 -8.32
N PHE A 35 -3.00 -13.24 -8.31
CA PHE A 35 -3.64 -12.10 -7.64
C PHE A 35 -3.22 -12.02 -6.17
N ASP A 36 -3.33 -13.12 -5.44
CA ASP A 36 -2.93 -13.22 -4.03
C ASP A 36 -1.43 -12.95 -3.84
N ALA A 37 -0.56 -13.46 -4.73
CA ALA A 37 0.87 -13.20 -4.69
C ALA A 37 1.21 -11.71 -4.91
N VAL A 38 0.54 -11.03 -5.84
CA VAL A 38 0.74 -9.60 -6.13
C VAL A 38 0.22 -8.72 -5.00
N ARG A 39 -0.97 -9.01 -4.48
CA ARG A 39 -1.69 -8.09 -3.58
C ARG A 39 -1.41 -8.28 -2.11
N ARG A 40 -1.16 -9.50 -1.63
CA ARG A 40 -1.03 -9.78 -0.19
C ARG A 40 0.01 -8.92 0.50
N LYS A 41 1.22 -8.81 -0.08
CA LYS A 41 2.30 -7.99 0.51
C LYS A 41 1.92 -6.51 0.60
N ARG A 42 1.24 -5.98 -0.43
CA ARG A 42 0.80 -4.59 -0.48
C ARG A 42 -0.29 -4.30 0.55
N VAL A 43 -1.29 -5.17 0.66
CA VAL A 43 -2.37 -5.06 1.65
C VAL A 43 -1.81 -5.17 3.08
N ASP A 44 -0.94 -6.15 3.35
CA ASP A 44 -0.32 -6.32 4.66
C ASP A 44 0.43 -5.06 5.11
N GLN A 45 1.16 -4.43 4.18
CA GLN A 45 1.89 -3.20 4.47
C GLN A 45 0.93 -2.03 4.77
N LEU A 46 -0.12 -1.84 3.96
CA LEU A 46 -1.12 -0.79 4.20
C LEU A 46 -1.85 -0.95 5.55
N VAL A 47 -2.16 -2.19 5.92
CA VAL A 47 -2.80 -2.51 7.21
C VAL A 47 -1.87 -2.18 8.37
N ARG A 48 -0.61 -2.63 8.32
CA ARG A 48 0.39 -2.32 9.36
C ARG A 48 0.57 -0.83 9.57
N GLU A 49 0.75 -0.08 8.48
CA GLU A 49 0.90 1.38 8.56
C GLU A 49 -0.38 2.06 9.08
N THR A 50 -1.56 1.54 8.74
CA THR A 50 -2.82 2.06 9.25
C THR A 50 -2.94 1.91 10.77
N PHE A 51 -2.54 0.75 11.31
CA PHE A 51 -2.54 0.53 12.76
C PHE A 51 -1.46 1.35 13.47
N ALA A 52 -0.24 1.39 12.93
CA ALA A 52 0.84 2.21 13.49
C ALA A 52 0.44 3.69 13.58
N GLN A 53 -0.18 4.21 12.51
CA GLN A 53 -0.74 5.55 12.49
C GLN A 53 -1.86 5.71 13.53
N GLY A 54 -2.75 4.72 13.66
CA GLY A 54 -3.82 4.72 14.65
C GLY A 54 -3.28 4.92 16.07
N GLU A 55 -2.29 4.12 16.46
CA GLU A 55 -1.64 4.23 17.77
C GLU A 55 -0.96 5.59 17.95
N GLU A 56 -0.19 6.04 16.96
CA GLU A 56 0.54 7.31 17.00
C GLU A 56 -0.39 8.52 17.12
N HIS A 57 -1.54 8.48 16.45
CA HIS A 57 -2.49 9.59 16.45
C HIS A 57 -3.31 9.72 17.74
N HIS A 58 -3.42 8.64 18.51
CA HIS A 58 -4.22 8.58 19.75
C HIS A 58 -3.36 8.51 21.01
N LEU A 59 -2.10 8.93 20.94
CA LEU A 59 -1.27 9.09 22.13
C LEU A 59 -1.94 10.02 23.15
N PRO A 60 -1.97 9.66 24.44
CA PRO A 60 -2.46 10.55 25.48
C PRO A 60 -1.55 11.77 25.61
N ASP A 61 -2.10 12.87 26.13
CA ASP A 61 -1.34 14.08 26.40
C ASP A 61 -0.11 13.78 27.27
N GLY A 62 1.06 14.21 26.80
CA GLY A 62 2.33 13.95 27.48
C GLY A 62 3.54 14.06 26.56
N VAL A 63 4.69 13.64 27.08
CA VAL A 63 5.99 13.80 26.39
C VAL A 63 6.02 13.09 25.04
N LEU A 64 5.44 11.89 24.94
CA LEU A 64 5.41 11.13 23.68
C LEU A 64 4.55 11.82 22.62
N GLN A 65 3.41 12.37 23.03
CA GLN A 65 2.54 13.14 22.15
C GLN A 65 3.24 14.41 21.65
N GLN A 66 3.95 15.13 22.52
CA GLN A 66 4.74 16.31 22.15
C GLN A 66 5.84 15.96 21.12
N GLN A 67 6.59 14.87 21.35
CA GLN A 67 7.63 14.41 20.42
C GLN A 67 7.05 14.02 19.05
N ARG A 68 5.88 13.37 19.03
CA ARG A 68 5.14 13.06 17.81
C ARG A 68 4.74 14.33 17.07
N ASP A 69 4.17 15.31 17.77
CA ASP A 69 3.73 16.59 17.18
C ASP A 69 4.91 17.37 16.58
N GLU A 70 6.04 17.45 17.30
CA GLU A 70 7.27 18.06 16.79
C GLU A 70 7.80 17.36 15.53
N ARG A 71 7.68 16.03 15.48
CA ARG A 71 8.05 15.24 14.30
C ARG A 71 7.10 15.51 13.13
N LEU A 72 5.80 15.53 13.36
CA LEU A 72 4.81 15.87 12.31
C LEU A 72 5.00 17.30 11.79
N ALA A 73 5.23 18.27 12.66
CA ALA A 73 5.47 19.66 12.28
C ALA A 73 6.72 19.81 11.39
N ARG A 74 7.78 19.05 11.69
CA ARG A 74 9.01 19.02 10.88
C ARG A 74 8.88 18.19 9.59
N SER A 75 7.91 17.28 9.50
CA SER A 75 7.80 16.34 8.38
C SER A 75 7.57 16.99 7.01
N MET A 76 7.20 18.26 6.96
CA MET A 76 7.06 19.00 5.71
C MET A 76 8.35 19.70 5.26
N MET A 77 9.44 19.59 6.03
CA MET A 77 10.73 20.17 5.69
C MET A 77 11.52 19.26 4.71
N PRO A 78 12.21 19.82 3.71
CA PRO A 78 12.96 19.03 2.72
C PRO A 78 14.05 18.12 3.33
N GLU A 79 14.70 18.61 4.39
CA GLU A 79 15.75 17.96 5.18
C GLU A 79 15.25 17.05 6.32
N PHE A 80 13.98 16.62 6.28
CA PHE A 80 13.49 15.63 7.23
C PHE A 80 14.27 14.31 7.10
N GLY A 81 14.44 13.61 8.23
CA GLY A 81 15.36 12.48 8.44
C GLY A 81 15.19 11.25 7.53
N PRO A 82 15.64 10.06 7.92
CA PRO A 82 15.55 8.88 7.06
C PRO A 82 14.10 8.51 6.74
N ALA A 83 13.88 7.84 5.60
CA ALA A 83 12.55 7.43 5.15
C ALA A 83 11.77 6.58 6.17
N SER A 84 12.48 5.82 7.01
CA SER A 84 11.90 5.04 8.11
C SER A 84 11.22 5.87 9.20
N GLU A 85 11.51 7.16 9.27
CA GLU A 85 10.92 8.09 10.24
C GLU A 85 9.90 9.04 9.60
N MET A 86 9.77 9.01 8.28
CA MET A 86 8.86 9.87 7.52
C MET A 86 7.42 9.41 7.73
N PRO A 87 6.50 10.31 8.14
CA PRO A 87 5.09 9.96 8.17
C PRO A 87 4.57 9.78 6.74
N TRP A 88 3.47 9.04 6.61
CA TRP A 88 2.78 8.82 5.32
C TRP A 88 2.40 10.12 4.59
N THR A 89 2.27 11.24 5.30
CA THR A 89 1.99 12.57 4.72
C THR A 89 3.19 13.18 4.01
N HIS A 90 4.41 12.70 4.28
CA HIS A 90 5.63 13.23 3.70
C HIS A 90 5.66 12.99 2.18
N PRO A 91 5.97 13.99 1.33
CA PRO A 91 5.92 13.87 -0.14
C PRO A 91 6.71 12.67 -0.71
N LYS A 92 7.87 12.36 -0.13
CA LYS A 92 8.69 11.19 -0.51
C LYS A 92 8.04 9.81 -0.23
N ILE A 93 7.09 9.74 0.70
CA ILE A 93 6.38 8.50 1.06
C ILE A 93 5.02 8.42 0.35
N GLN A 94 4.44 9.57 -0.01
CA GLN A 94 3.15 9.65 -0.68
C GLN A 94 3.07 8.81 -1.95
N SER A 95 4.14 8.71 -2.75
CA SER A 95 4.12 7.90 -3.98
C SER A 95 3.90 6.42 -3.70
N TRP A 96 4.52 5.85 -2.66
CA TRP A 96 4.26 4.47 -2.28
C TRP A 96 2.78 4.24 -1.91
N VAL A 97 2.10 5.24 -1.31
CA VAL A 97 0.69 5.13 -0.95
C VAL A 97 -0.23 5.37 -2.15
N TYR A 98 -0.01 6.46 -2.89
CA TYR A 98 -0.97 7.05 -3.83
C TYR A 98 -0.63 6.83 -5.31
N ASP A 99 0.60 6.43 -5.63
CA ASP A 99 1.09 6.24 -7.00
C ASP A 99 1.26 4.74 -7.34
N TYR A 100 0.53 3.87 -6.62
CA TYR A 100 0.58 2.43 -6.86
C TYR A 100 -0.16 2.04 -8.15
N HIS A 101 0.56 1.46 -9.11
CA HIS A 101 0.02 1.11 -10.43
C HIS A 101 -0.46 -0.35 -10.49
N ALA A 102 -1.67 -0.61 -9.97
CA ALA A 102 -2.24 -1.95 -9.84
C ALA A 102 -2.30 -2.75 -11.17
N TYR A 103 -2.66 -2.09 -12.28
CA TYR A 103 -2.66 -2.74 -13.60
C TYR A 103 -1.26 -3.18 -14.02
N GLY A 104 -0.25 -2.31 -13.86
CA GLY A 104 1.12 -2.64 -14.25
C GLY A 104 1.69 -3.81 -13.45
N GLU A 105 1.40 -3.86 -12.15
CA GLU A 105 1.83 -4.99 -11.30
C GLU A 105 1.19 -6.31 -11.74
N ALA A 106 -0.09 -6.28 -12.13
CA ALA A 106 -0.78 -7.45 -12.67
C ALA A 106 -0.19 -7.90 -14.01
N GLU A 107 -0.02 -6.98 -14.96
CA GLU A 107 0.53 -7.27 -16.29
C GLU A 107 1.98 -7.74 -16.21
N GLU A 108 2.80 -7.16 -15.33
CA GLU A 108 4.18 -7.60 -15.10
C GLU A 108 4.23 -9.00 -14.49
N ALA A 109 3.35 -9.30 -13.53
CA ALA A 109 3.28 -10.63 -12.93
C ALA A 109 2.87 -11.70 -13.97
N PHE A 110 1.89 -11.39 -14.82
CA PHE A 110 1.46 -12.26 -15.90
C PHE A 110 2.57 -12.45 -16.94
N ALA A 111 3.21 -11.37 -17.39
CA ALA A 111 4.29 -11.44 -18.37
C ALA A 111 5.47 -12.31 -17.89
N LYS A 112 5.74 -12.33 -16.57
CA LYS A 112 6.79 -13.18 -15.98
C LYS A 112 6.37 -14.66 -15.88
N ASN A 113 5.10 -14.94 -15.62
CA ASN A 113 4.61 -16.31 -15.35
C ASN A 113 3.22 -16.54 -15.97
N PRO A 114 3.09 -16.60 -17.31
CA PRO A 114 1.80 -16.79 -17.96
C PRO A 114 1.20 -18.16 -17.61
N PHE A 115 -0.12 -18.24 -17.51
CA PHE A 115 -0.89 -19.45 -17.19
C PHE A 115 -1.83 -19.84 -18.33
#